data_AF-A0A2I0NTL0-F1
#
_entry.id   AF-A0A2I0NTL0-F1
#
_cell.length_a   1.000
_cell.length_b   1.000
_cell.length_c   1.000
_cell.angle_alpha   90.00
_cell.angle_beta   90.00
_cell.angle_gamma   90.00
#
_symmetry.space_group_name_H-M   'P 1'
#
loop_
_entity.id
_entity.type
_entity.pdbx_description
1 polymer ?
#
loop_
_entity_poly.entity_id
_entity_poly.type
_entity_poly.pdbx_seq_one_letter_code
_entity_poly.pdbx_strand_id
1 'polypeptide(L)'
;MPKTRALAFSDLAWGTREKGSPGGRVGIGSFLRPVEETDPAVVVFAGDAAYDRCSRSGLDETELFLGLLGEIASGGRHCVVVEGNNDDTMGTYARVREAAEENSYIHEISGEVRDVRGIRFLGVPTGRERRMARSAEEPVDIVVAHAPLANRVWLFDLPAACVVTGHYGMMASVVAGKAYLALDCSPASYAVIDWEVGWQRIEYVAGSCRIDLRPGAGIAATGCDPALLRDLTEGRGSLPYPDEVDALRRAKREIATGRREEVFERLLAMEIKKTHIERYLGRRGLPSRRAR
;
A
#
# COMPACT_ATOMS: atom_id res chain seq x y z
N MET A 1 -13.52 20.49 5.74
CA MET A 1 -14.08 19.44 4.86
C MET A 1 -14.76 18.41 5.76
N PRO A 2 -15.85 17.74 5.33
CA PRO A 2 -16.45 16.69 6.12
C PRO A 2 -15.44 15.55 6.34
N LYS A 3 -15.51 14.90 7.51
CA LYS A 3 -14.70 13.71 7.82
C LYS A 3 -15.05 12.60 6.82
N THR A 4 -14.06 12.12 6.08
CA THR A 4 -14.19 11.01 5.13
C THR A 4 -13.48 9.79 5.70
N ARG A 5 -14.16 8.64 5.73
CA ARG A 5 -13.56 7.37 6.14
C ARG A 5 -13.21 6.53 4.92
N ALA A 6 -11.99 6.02 4.87
CA ALA A 6 -11.53 5.08 3.87
C ALA A 6 -11.20 3.72 4.51
N LEU A 7 -11.54 2.62 3.85
CA LEU A 7 -11.15 1.26 4.21
C LEU A 7 -10.22 0.72 3.13
N ALA A 8 -9.06 0.21 3.49
CA ALA A 8 -8.05 -0.26 2.54
C ALA A 8 -7.81 -1.76 2.66
N PHE A 9 -7.77 -2.42 1.50
CA PHE A 9 -7.41 -3.81 1.28
C PHE A 9 -6.27 -3.92 0.28
N SER A 10 -5.62 -5.08 0.26
CA SER A 10 -4.64 -5.45 -0.75
C SER A 10 -4.51 -6.97 -0.83
N ASP A 11 -4.05 -7.49 -1.97
CA ASP A 11 -3.70 -8.91 -2.12
C ASP A 11 -4.91 -9.80 -1.72
N LEU A 12 -6.02 -9.70 -2.45
CA LEU A 12 -7.29 -10.30 -2.07
C LEU A 12 -7.16 -11.84 -2.06
N ALA A 13 -7.28 -12.45 -0.87
CA ALA A 13 -6.99 -13.87 -0.66
C ALA A 13 -8.16 -14.79 -1.04
N TRP A 14 -8.71 -14.64 -2.25
CA TRP A 14 -9.88 -15.37 -2.75
C TRP A 14 -9.77 -16.89 -2.54
N GLY A 15 -10.87 -17.52 -2.11
CA GLY A 15 -10.99 -18.97 -1.99
C GLY A 15 -10.11 -19.64 -0.93
N THR A 16 -9.25 -18.87 -0.22
CA THR A 16 -8.46 -19.37 0.91
C THR A 16 -9.35 -19.65 2.11
N ARG A 17 -8.89 -20.48 3.06
CA ARG A 17 -9.65 -20.71 4.30
C ARG A 17 -9.66 -19.44 5.15
N GLU A 18 -10.83 -18.98 5.53
CA GLU A 18 -10.97 -17.86 6.45
C GLU A 18 -10.39 -18.26 7.83
N LYS A 19 -9.44 -17.48 8.37
CA LYS A 19 -8.84 -17.77 9.68
C LYS A 19 -9.91 -17.63 10.76
N GLY A 20 -10.14 -18.70 11.54
CA GLY A 20 -11.06 -18.70 12.70
C GLY A 20 -12.49 -19.12 12.39
N SER A 21 -12.88 -19.29 11.12
CA SER A 21 -14.21 -19.76 10.73
C SER A 21 -14.23 -21.29 10.55
N PRO A 22 -15.20 -22.02 11.12
CA PRO A 22 -15.38 -23.44 10.82
C PRO A 22 -15.92 -23.59 9.39
N GLY A 23 -15.01 -23.76 8.42
CA GLY A 23 -15.34 -24.22 7.05
C GLY A 23 -15.57 -23.14 5.98
N GLY A 24 -15.48 -21.85 6.31
CA GLY A 24 -15.64 -20.76 5.33
C GLY A 24 -14.42 -20.55 4.42
N ARG A 25 -14.66 -20.33 3.13
CA ARG A 25 -13.64 -19.81 2.20
C ARG A 25 -13.85 -18.30 2.02
N VAL A 26 -12.76 -17.56 1.82
CA VAL A 26 -12.81 -16.13 1.51
C VAL A 26 -13.57 -15.91 0.21
N GLY A 27 -14.63 -15.11 0.28
CA GLY A 27 -15.46 -14.70 -0.84
C GLY A 27 -15.94 -13.26 -0.64
N ILE A 28 -16.87 -12.79 -1.46
CA ILE A 28 -17.34 -11.38 -1.45
C ILE A 28 -17.79 -10.96 -0.03
N GLY A 29 -18.59 -11.79 0.63
CA GLY A 29 -19.07 -11.51 1.99
C GLY A 29 -17.98 -11.34 3.05
N SER A 30 -16.79 -11.91 2.85
CA SER A 30 -15.64 -11.72 3.75
C SER A 30 -15.08 -10.30 3.69
N PHE A 31 -15.23 -9.62 2.55
CA PHE A 31 -14.81 -8.21 2.36
C PHE A 31 -15.94 -7.24 2.66
N LEU A 32 -17.19 -7.61 2.36
CA LEU A 32 -18.36 -6.79 2.70
C LEU A 32 -18.56 -6.65 4.20
N ARG A 33 -18.23 -7.66 5.01
CA ARG A 33 -18.34 -7.57 6.48
C ARG A 33 -17.54 -6.38 7.05
N PRO A 34 -16.22 -6.21 6.81
CA PRO A 34 -15.52 -4.99 7.24
C PRO A 34 -16.08 -3.70 6.61
N VAL A 35 -16.60 -3.73 5.38
CA VAL A 35 -17.23 -2.56 4.76
C VAL A 35 -18.49 -2.14 5.53
N GLU A 36 -19.32 -3.09 5.93
CA GLU A 36 -20.53 -2.84 6.71
C GLU A 36 -20.20 -2.40 8.15
N GLU A 37 -19.24 -3.06 8.80
CA GLU A 37 -18.83 -2.77 10.18
C GLU A 37 -18.20 -1.38 10.32
N THR A 38 -17.45 -0.93 9.31
CA THR A 38 -16.70 0.34 9.37
C THR A 38 -17.42 1.51 8.71
N ASP A 39 -18.41 1.22 7.86
CA ASP A 39 -19.18 2.16 7.05
C ASP A 39 -18.31 3.22 6.36
N PRO A 40 -17.38 2.81 5.46
CA PRO A 40 -16.49 3.74 4.81
C PRO A 40 -17.20 4.45 3.65
N ALA A 41 -16.82 5.70 3.39
CA ALA A 41 -17.24 6.40 2.17
C ALA A 41 -16.42 5.97 0.93
N VAL A 42 -15.21 5.45 1.16
CA VAL A 42 -14.27 5.00 0.12
C VAL A 42 -13.67 3.65 0.52
N VAL A 43 -13.63 2.68 -0.39
CA VAL A 43 -12.90 1.42 -0.26
C VAL A 43 -11.73 1.45 -1.23
N VAL A 44 -10.52 1.18 -0.74
CA VAL A 44 -9.25 1.24 -1.49
C VAL A 44 -8.72 -0.17 -1.69
N PHE A 45 -8.32 -0.51 -2.92
CA PHE A 45 -7.68 -1.77 -3.28
C PHE A 45 -6.27 -1.48 -3.81
N ALA A 46 -5.25 -1.78 -3.00
CA ALA A 46 -3.86 -1.40 -3.25
C ALA A 46 -3.06 -2.44 -4.05
N GLY A 47 -3.70 -3.07 -5.04
CA GLY A 47 -3.11 -4.07 -5.94
C GLY A 47 -3.49 -5.51 -5.62
N ASP A 48 -3.32 -6.37 -6.64
CA ASP A 48 -3.54 -7.82 -6.61
C ASP A 48 -4.92 -8.16 -6.05
N ALA A 49 -5.94 -7.52 -6.62
CA ALA A 49 -7.34 -7.66 -6.25
C ALA A 49 -8.13 -8.52 -7.24
N ALA A 50 -7.86 -8.35 -8.53
CA ALA A 50 -8.46 -9.12 -9.62
C ALA A 50 -7.77 -10.46 -9.84
N TYR A 51 -6.51 -10.59 -9.40
CA TYR A 51 -5.79 -11.86 -9.34
C TYR A 51 -4.61 -11.77 -8.38
N ASP A 52 -4.46 -12.75 -7.48
CA ASP A 52 -3.30 -12.81 -6.58
C ASP A 52 -2.78 -14.24 -6.33
N ARG A 53 -1.52 -14.34 -5.91
CA ARG A 53 -0.90 -15.58 -5.46
C ARG A 53 -1.21 -15.94 -4.01
N CYS A 54 -1.67 -15.02 -3.15
CA CYS A 54 -2.28 -15.43 -1.87
C CYS A 54 -3.52 -16.29 -2.17
N SER A 55 -4.22 -16.01 -3.27
CA SER A 55 -5.31 -16.84 -3.73
C SER A 55 -4.82 -18.21 -4.24
N ARG A 56 -5.57 -19.25 -3.86
CA ARG A 56 -5.45 -20.61 -4.43
C ARG A 56 -6.79 -21.02 -5.03
N SER A 57 -7.57 -20.05 -5.49
CA SER A 57 -9.00 -20.22 -5.73
C SER A 57 -9.29 -21.09 -6.96
N GLY A 58 -8.47 -21.04 -8.00
CA GLY A 58 -8.78 -21.66 -9.30
C GLY A 58 -10.04 -21.09 -9.96
N LEU A 59 -10.59 -20.00 -9.40
CA LEU A 59 -11.77 -19.30 -9.87
C LEU A 59 -11.36 -18.17 -10.81
N ASP A 60 -12.33 -17.63 -11.56
CA ASP A 60 -12.18 -16.36 -12.24
C ASP A 60 -12.23 -15.23 -11.19
N GLU A 61 -11.07 -14.86 -10.68
CA GLU A 61 -10.94 -13.83 -9.63
C GLU A 61 -11.30 -12.44 -10.13
N THR A 62 -11.22 -12.20 -11.44
CA THR A 62 -11.67 -10.92 -12.02
C THR A 62 -13.18 -10.78 -11.90
N GLU A 63 -13.95 -11.85 -12.15
CA GLU A 63 -15.41 -11.82 -11.93
C GLU A 63 -15.78 -11.61 -10.47
N LEU A 64 -15.08 -12.29 -9.54
CA LEU A 64 -15.30 -12.10 -8.11
C LEU A 64 -15.02 -10.66 -7.68
N PHE A 65 -13.93 -10.08 -8.20
CA PHE A 65 -13.57 -8.71 -7.90
C PHE A 65 -14.56 -7.71 -8.49
N LEU A 66 -14.98 -7.88 -9.75
CA LEU A 66 -16.02 -7.07 -10.37
C LEU A 66 -17.35 -7.15 -9.60
N GLY A 67 -17.73 -8.34 -9.14
CA GLY A 67 -18.89 -8.53 -8.27
C GLY A 67 -18.77 -7.76 -6.95
N LEU A 68 -17.61 -7.84 -6.28
CA LEU A 68 -17.34 -7.08 -5.06
C LEU A 68 -17.42 -5.56 -5.30
N LEU A 69 -16.80 -5.06 -6.38
CA LEU A 69 -16.88 -3.64 -6.75
C LEU A 69 -18.33 -3.20 -6.99
N GLY A 70 -19.12 -4.02 -7.68
CA GLY A 70 -20.53 -3.79 -7.93
C GLY A 70 -21.36 -3.67 -6.64
N GLU A 71 -21.16 -4.56 -5.68
CA GLU A 71 -21.87 -4.54 -4.39
C GLU A 71 -21.47 -3.32 -3.53
N ILE A 72 -20.19 -2.95 -3.49
CA ILE A 72 -19.74 -1.76 -2.77
C ILE A 72 -20.33 -0.48 -3.41
N ALA A 73 -20.29 -0.40 -4.74
CA ALA A 73 -20.81 0.72 -5.50
C ALA A 73 -22.34 0.86 -5.39
N SER A 74 -23.09 -0.25 -5.43
CA SER A 74 -24.55 -0.26 -5.28
C SER A 74 -24.97 0.25 -3.89
N GLY A 75 -24.14 0.02 -2.87
CA GLY A 75 -24.27 0.60 -1.54
C GLY A 75 -23.90 2.09 -1.44
N GLY A 76 -23.59 2.77 -2.54
CA GLY A 76 -23.27 4.20 -2.60
C GLY A 76 -21.86 4.57 -2.14
N ARG A 77 -20.93 3.59 -2.09
CA ARG A 77 -19.55 3.79 -1.65
C ARG A 77 -18.62 3.81 -2.85
N HIS A 78 -17.57 4.65 -2.80
CA HIS A 78 -16.59 4.72 -3.88
C HIS A 78 -15.55 3.61 -3.74
N CYS A 79 -15.11 3.03 -4.84
CA CYS A 79 -13.98 2.11 -4.92
C CYS A 79 -12.79 2.80 -5.60
N VAL A 80 -11.62 2.78 -4.99
CA VAL A 80 -10.36 3.24 -5.58
C VAL A 80 -9.46 2.04 -5.78
N VAL A 81 -8.99 1.81 -7.00
CA VAL A 81 -8.27 0.61 -7.40
C VAL A 81 -6.95 0.99 -8.06
N VAL A 82 -5.88 0.28 -7.71
CA VAL A 82 -4.58 0.32 -8.39
C VAL A 82 -4.23 -1.08 -8.85
N GLU A 83 -3.66 -1.19 -10.04
CA GLU A 83 -3.19 -2.43 -10.64
C GLU A 83 -1.93 -2.95 -9.93
N GLY A 84 -2.03 -4.18 -9.44
CA GLY A 84 -0.92 -4.98 -8.94
C GLY A 84 -0.20 -5.74 -10.04
N ASN A 85 0.87 -6.45 -9.68
CA ASN A 85 1.70 -7.17 -10.66
C ASN A 85 1.07 -8.48 -11.12
N ASN A 86 0.08 -9.02 -10.39
CA ASN A 86 -0.57 -10.27 -10.72
C ASN A 86 -1.92 -10.03 -11.41
N ASP A 87 -2.56 -8.87 -11.23
CA ASP A 87 -3.91 -8.57 -11.69
C ASP A 87 -4.20 -8.87 -13.17
N ASP A 88 -3.26 -8.63 -14.08
CA ASP A 88 -3.44 -8.89 -15.53
C ASP A 88 -2.79 -10.20 -16.01
N THR A 89 -2.41 -11.10 -15.10
CA THR A 89 -1.78 -12.39 -15.47
C THR A 89 -2.65 -13.22 -16.42
N MET A 90 -3.98 -13.11 -16.27
CA MET A 90 -4.96 -13.80 -17.10
C MET A 90 -5.40 -12.98 -18.32
N GLY A 91 -4.89 -11.75 -18.50
CA GLY A 91 -5.28 -10.83 -19.58
C GLY A 91 -6.69 -10.25 -19.46
N THR A 92 -7.28 -10.29 -18.27
CA THR A 92 -8.67 -9.91 -17.99
C THR A 92 -8.80 -8.55 -17.30
N TYR A 93 -7.71 -7.90 -16.91
CA TYR A 93 -7.77 -6.68 -16.10
C TYR A 93 -8.39 -5.49 -16.86
N ALA A 94 -8.36 -5.52 -18.19
CA ALA A 94 -9.09 -4.55 -19.02
C ALA A 94 -10.57 -4.40 -18.62
N ARG A 95 -11.20 -5.48 -18.14
CA ARG A 95 -12.60 -5.47 -17.69
C ARG A 95 -12.82 -4.63 -16.43
N VAL A 96 -11.82 -4.56 -15.55
CA VAL A 96 -11.86 -3.67 -14.36
C VAL A 96 -11.81 -2.21 -14.81
N ARG A 97 -11.00 -1.90 -15.84
CA ARG A 97 -10.94 -0.54 -16.43
C ARG A 97 -12.26 -0.17 -17.10
N GLU A 98 -12.83 -1.06 -17.90
CA GLU A 98 -14.16 -0.89 -18.51
C GLU A 98 -15.24 -0.62 -17.45
N ALA A 99 -15.26 -1.40 -16.36
CA ALA A 99 -16.20 -1.17 -15.27
C ALA A 99 -16.01 0.20 -14.58
N ALA A 100 -14.78 0.71 -14.48
CA ALA A 100 -14.50 2.05 -13.96
C ALA A 100 -14.94 3.18 -14.91
N GLU A 101 -14.91 2.94 -16.22
CA GLU A 101 -15.43 3.88 -17.22
C GLU A 101 -16.96 3.95 -17.19
N GLU A 102 -17.62 2.81 -16.96
CA GLU A 102 -19.08 2.70 -16.94
C GLU A 102 -19.72 3.13 -15.61
N ASN A 103 -18.97 3.09 -14.49
CA ASN A 103 -19.51 3.36 -13.16
C ASN A 103 -18.73 4.43 -12.40
N SER A 104 -19.38 5.59 -12.18
CA SER A 104 -18.80 6.73 -11.45
C SER A 104 -18.38 6.47 -10.00
N TYR A 105 -18.78 5.35 -9.40
CA TYR A 105 -18.33 4.94 -8.07
C TYR A 105 -17.07 4.10 -8.10
N ILE A 106 -16.61 3.60 -9.26
CA ILE A 106 -15.40 2.80 -9.41
C ILE A 106 -14.31 3.66 -10.05
N HIS A 107 -13.13 3.70 -9.44
CA HIS A 107 -12.01 4.55 -9.85
C HIS A 107 -10.76 3.69 -9.99
N GLU A 108 -10.45 3.22 -11.20
CA GLU A 108 -9.12 2.68 -11.51
C GLU A 108 -8.18 3.86 -11.75
N ILE A 109 -7.13 3.99 -10.94
CA ILE A 109 -6.29 5.20 -10.87
C ILE A 109 -4.81 4.94 -11.17
N SER A 110 -4.48 3.80 -11.76
CA SER A 110 -3.09 3.41 -12.03
C SER A 110 -2.35 4.43 -12.90
N GLY A 111 -1.40 5.14 -12.29
CA GLY A 111 -0.60 6.17 -12.94
C GLY A 111 -1.24 7.56 -12.94
N GLU A 112 -2.38 7.72 -12.29
CA GLU A 112 -3.19 8.94 -12.32
C GLU A 112 -3.45 9.51 -10.93
N VAL A 113 -3.85 10.79 -10.91
CA VAL A 113 -4.34 11.49 -9.72
C VAL A 113 -5.86 11.57 -9.83
N ARG A 114 -6.58 11.26 -8.75
CA ARG A 114 -8.05 11.33 -8.70
C ARG A 114 -8.53 11.88 -7.37
N ASP A 115 -9.45 12.84 -7.43
CA ASP A 115 -10.17 13.35 -6.27
C ASP A 115 -11.43 12.53 -6.03
N VAL A 116 -11.53 11.88 -4.86
CA VAL A 116 -12.68 11.07 -4.47
C VAL A 116 -13.09 11.45 -3.05
N ARG A 117 -14.32 11.96 -2.89
CA ARG A 117 -14.89 12.36 -1.58
C ARG A 117 -13.98 13.31 -0.77
N GLY A 118 -13.34 14.25 -1.48
CA GLY A 118 -12.46 15.25 -0.87
C GLY A 118 -11.07 14.74 -0.47
N ILE A 119 -10.68 13.55 -0.94
CA ILE A 119 -9.34 13.00 -0.78
C ILE A 119 -8.70 12.92 -2.16
N ARG A 120 -7.51 13.50 -2.30
CA ARG A 120 -6.70 13.46 -3.52
C ARG A 120 -5.80 12.23 -3.52
N PHE A 121 -6.16 11.22 -4.31
CA PHE A 121 -5.42 9.97 -4.44
C PHE A 121 -4.40 10.02 -5.60
N LEU A 122 -3.26 9.35 -5.43
CA LEU A 122 -2.31 9.02 -6.50
C LEU A 122 -2.13 7.52 -6.60
N GLY A 123 -2.45 6.93 -7.75
CA GLY A 123 -2.26 5.50 -8.00
C GLY A 123 -0.88 5.21 -8.57
N VAL A 124 -0.10 4.37 -7.89
CA VAL A 124 1.26 3.99 -8.29
C VAL A 124 1.30 2.49 -8.57
N PRO A 125 1.09 2.06 -9.83
CA PRO A 125 1.11 0.65 -10.18
C PRO A 125 2.54 0.09 -10.07
N THR A 126 2.61 -1.23 -9.94
CA THR A 126 3.87 -1.96 -9.71
C THR A 126 4.96 -1.57 -10.71
N GLY A 127 6.15 -1.24 -10.22
CA GLY A 127 7.32 -0.92 -11.06
C GLY A 127 7.34 0.50 -11.62
N ARG A 128 6.34 1.34 -11.33
CA ARG A 128 6.34 2.77 -11.68
C ARG A 128 6.84 3.68 -10.56
N GLU A 129 7.12 3.17 -9.38
CA GLU A 129 7.39 3.95 -8.16
C GLU A 129 8.50 4.97 -8.38
N ARG A 130 9.64 4.53 -8.92
CA ARG A 130 10.78 5.40 -9.21
C ARG A 130 10.47 6.48 -10.24
N ARG A 131 9.70 6.15 -11.29
CA ARG A 131 9.36 7.10 -12.37
C ARG A 131 8.46 8.18 -11.79
N MET A 132 7.41 7.78 -11.08
CA MET A 132 6.43 8.70 -10.51
C MET A 132 7.04 9.56 -9.40
N ALA A 133 7.88 9.00 -8.53
CA ALA A 133 8.63 9.75 -7.52
C ALA A 133 9.57 10.83 -8.10
N ARG A 134 9.90 10.76 -9.40
CA ARG A 134 10.74 11.75 -10.08
C ARG A 134 9.93 12.80 -10.83
N SER A 135 8.66 12.56 -11.11
CA SER A 135 7.79 13.45 -11.90
C SER A 135 6.64 14.04 -11.11
N ALA A 136 6.35 13.53 -9.91
CA ALA A 136 5.30 14.07 -9.06
C ALA A 136 5.74 15.42 -8.47
N GLU A 137 5.07 16.50 -8.87
CA GLU A 137 5.34 17.85 -8.38
C GLU A 137 4.30 18.32 -7.38
N GLU A 138 3.04 17.92 -7.57
CA GLU A 138 1.94 18.38 -6.74
C GLU A 138 1.68 17.45 -5.55
N PRO A 139 1.36 18.02 -4.38
CA PRO A 139 1.01 17.24 -3.21
C PRO A 139 -0.32 16.51 -3.39
N VAL A 140 -0.36 15.31 -2.84
CA VAL A 140 -1.56 14.45 -2.77
C VAL A 140 -1.81 14.04 -1.33
N ASP A 141 -3.03 13.61 -1.04
CA ASP A 141 -3.40 13.20 0.30
C ASP A 141 -2.90 11.79 0.59
N ILE A 142 -3.26 10.85 -0.29
CA ILE A 142 -2.99 9.42 -0.15
C ILE A 142 -2.36 8.88 -1.44
N VAL A 143 -1.19 8.28 -1.32
CA VAL A 143 -0.64 7.41 -2.37
C VAL A 143 -1.18 5.99 -2.15
N VAL A 144 -1.73 5.40 -3.20
CA VAL A 144 -2.13 3.98 -3.24
C VAL A 144 -1.17 3.28 -4.20
N ALA A 145 -0.49 2.24 -3.76
CA ALA A 145 0.59 1.62 -4.54
C ALA A 145 0.64 0.11 -4.39
N HIS A 146 1.19 -0.60 -5.37
CA HIS A 146 1.53 -2.03 -5.22
C HIS A 146 3.03 -2.25 -5.37
N ALA A 147 3.79 -1.87 -4.34
CA ALA A 147 5.23 -1.70 -4.47
C ALA A 147 6.03 -2.88 -3.88
N PRO A 148 6.95 -3.49 -4.66
CA PRO A 148 7.91 -4.46 -4.13
C PRO A 148 8.79 -3.84 -3.05
N LEU A 149 9.18 -4.65 -2.06
CA LEU A 149 9.91 -4.18 -0.87
C LEU A 149 11.12 -3.29 -1.21
N ALA A 150 11.91 -3.69 -2.21
CA ALA A 150 13.10 -2.96 -2.66
C ALA A 150 12.81 -1.61 -3.35
N ASN A 151 11.57 -1.38 -3.81
CA ASN A 151 11.16 -0.15 -4.47
C ASN A 151 10.36 0.80 -3.56
N ARG A 152 9.84 0.31 -2.42
CA ARG A 152 8.98 1.10 -1.51
C ARG A 152 9.61 2.40 -1.01
N VAL A 153 10.93 2.43 -0.88
CA VAL A 153 11.65 3.66 -0.51
C VAL A 153 11.33 4.85 -1.45
N TRP A 154 11.02 4.60 -2.72
CA TRP A 154 10.60 5.64 -3.67
C TRP A 154 9.25 6.27 -3.32
N LEU A 155 8.35 5.55 -2.63
CA LEU A 155 7.05 6.09 -2.22
C LEU A 155 7.20 7.23 -1.22
N PHE A 156 8.27 7.23 -0.41
CA PHE A 156 8.55 8.30 0.55
C PHE A 156 9.16 9.56 -0.07
N ASP A 157 9.52 9.50 -1.36
CA ASP A 157 9.91 10.67 -2.14
C ASP A 157 8.70 11.35 -2.81
N LEU A 158 7.52 10.72 -2.82
CA LEU A 158 6.28 11.34 -3.29
C LEU A 158 5.76 12.35 -2.25
N PRO A 159 5.23 13.51 -2.67
CA PRO A 159 4.68 14.53 -1.77
C PRO A 159 3.28 14.14 -1.25
N ALA A 160 3.19 13.08 -0.46
CA ALA A 160 1.94 12.60 0.16
C ALA A 160 1.96 12.66 1.69
N ALA A 161 0.79 12.74 2.33
CA ALA A 161 0.68 12.63 3.79
C ALA A 161 0.51 11.18 4.27
N CYS A 162 -0.09 10.32 3.44
CA CYS A 162 -0.30 8.91 3.72
C CYS A 162 0.08 8.04 2.51
N VAL A 163 0.60 6.85 2.77
CA VAL A 163 0.95 5.83 1.77
C VAL A 163 0.28 4.52 2.16
N VAL A 164 -0.54 3.99 1.28
CA VAL A 164 -1.15 2.65 1.37
C VAL A 164 -0.51 1.79 0.29
N THR A 165 0.01 0.62 0.65
CA THR A 165 0.62 -0.28 -0.32
C THR A 165 0.41 -1.76 -0.06
N GLY A 166 0.35 -2.55 -1.12
CA GLY A 166 0.29 -4.01 -1.10
C GLY A 166 1.60 -4.75 -1.34
N HIS A 167 1.46 -6.00 -1.81
CA HIS A 167 2.44 -6.90 -2.41
C HIS A 167 3.23 -7.78 -1.44
N TYR A 168 3.83 -7.20 -0.41
CA TYR A 168 4.65 -7.96 0.54
C TYR A 168 4.73 -7.35 1.93
N GLY A 169 4.38 -8.16 2.94
CA GLY A 169 4.62 -7.79 4.32
C GLY A 169 3.65 -6.74 4.81
N MET A 170 3.47 -6.75 6.13
CA MET A 170 2.48 -5.94 6.82
C MET A 170 3.19 -4.90 7.67
N MET A 171 2.73 -3.66 7.62
CA MET A 171 3.28 -2.60 8.46
C MET A 171 2.28 -1.46 8.64
N ALA A 172 2.23 -0.90 9.83
CA ALA A 172 1.54 0.34 10.12
C ALA A 172 2.45 1.21 11.01
N SER A 173 3.00 2.28 10.44
CA SER A 173 3.97 3.13 11.14
C SER A 173 3.99 4.54 10.57
N VAL A 174 4.76 5.43 11.20
CA VAL A 174 5.12 6.74 10.62
C VAL A 174 6.53 6.64 10.06
N VAL A 175 6.64 6.74 8.74
CA VAL A 175 7.92 6.65 8.02
C VAL A 175 8.13 7.93 7.24
N ALA A 176 9.30 8.56 7.39
CA ALA A 176 9.62 9.79 6.67
C ALA A 176 8.58 10.92 6.86
N GLY A 177 7.93 10.98 8.03
CA GLY A 177 6.88 11.94 8.37
C GLY A 177 5.51 11.66 7.75
N LYS A 178 5.31 10.48 7.15
CA LYS A 178 4.06 10.06 6.50
C LYS A 178 3.47 8.87 7.25
N ALA A 179 2.14 8.77 7.28
CA ALA A 179 1.51 7.50 7.63
C ALA A 179 1.86 6.47 6.54
N TYR A 180 2.30 5.29 6.95
CA TYR A 180 2.70 4.21 6.06
C TYR A 180 1.98 2.92 6.44
N LEU A 181 1.22 2.40 5.48
CA LEU A 181 0.41 1.20 5.62
C LEU A 181 0.82 0.21 4.52
N ALA A 182 1.38 -0.92 4.91
CA ALA A 182 1.60 -2.06 4.05
C ALA A 182 0.60 -3.16 4.42
N LEU A 183 -0.18 -3.63 3.46
CA LEU A 183 -1.23 -4.63 3.60
C LEU A 183 -0.81 -5.93 2.88
N ASP A 184 -1.35 -7.05 3.34
CA ASP A 184 -1.06 -8.38 2.78
C ASP A 184 -2.21 -9.37 3.07
N CYS A 185 -2.55 -10.20 2.09
CA CYS A 185 -3.61 -11.21 2.10
C CYS A 185 -4.93 -10.75 2.79
N SER A 186 -5.58 -9.70 2.29
CA SER A 186 -6.90 -9.26 2.77
C SER A 186 -7.98 -10.35 2.58
N PRO A 187 -9.01 -10.44 3.45
CA PRO A 187 -9.43 -9.49 4.47
C PRO A 187 -8.83 -9.78 5.86
N ALA A 188 -7.88 -10.72 5.98
CA ALA A 188 -7.24 -11.01 7.26
C ALA A 188 -6.38 -9.84 7.77
N SER A 189 -5.96 -8.96 6.86
CA SER A 189 -5.47 -7.62 7.16
C SER A 189 -6.23 -6.56 6.38
N TYR A 190 -6.40 -5.40 7.00
CA TYR A 190 -7.00 -4.19 6.40
C TYR A 190 -6.65 -2.96 7.24
N ALA A 191 -6.89 -1.77 6.71
CA ALA A 191 -6.74 -0.52 7.45
C ALA A 191 -7.94 0.40 7.27
N VAL A 192 -8.38 1.05 8.34
CA VAL A 192 -9.41 2.10 8.33
C VAL A 192 -8.74 3.44 8.58
N ILE A 193 -8.94 4.39 7.69
CA ILE A 193 -8.35 5.73 7.72
C ILE A 193 -9.46 6.74 7.91
N ASP A 194 -9.44 7.44 9.03
CA ASP A 194 -10.28 8.61 9.27
C ASP A 194 -9.54 9.86 8.73
N TRP A 195 -10.12 10.52 7.73
CA TRP A 195 -9.52 11.66 7.03
C TRP A 195 -10.30 12.97 7.26
N GLU A 196 -9.59 14.02 7.64
CA GLU A 196 -10.11 15.39 7.75
C GLU A 196 -8.94 16.38 7.60
N VAL A 197 -8.68 16.85 6.37
CA VAL A 197 -7.52 17.71 6.05
C VAL A 197 -6.20 17.08 6.57
N GLY A 198 -6.01 15.81 6.24
CA GLY A 198 -4.96 14.95 6.80
C GLY A 198 -5.55 13.71 7.49
N TRP A 199 -4.70 12.71 7.74
CA TRP A 199 -5.11 11.52 8.48
C TRP A 199 -5.20 11.86 9.98
N GLN A 200 -6.32 11.51 10.60
CA GLN A 200 -6.60 11.80 12.01
C GLN A 200 -6.39 10.58 12.89
N ARG A 201 -6.80 9.42 12.36
CA ARG A 201 -6.68 8.12 13.00
C ARG A 201 -6.54 7.06 11.92
N ILE A 202 -5.65 6.11 12.14
CA ILE A 202 -5.59 4.89 11.36
C ILE A 202 -5.77 3.71 12.30
N GLU A 203 -6.76 2.88 12.04
CA GLU A 203 -6.88 1.57 12.66
C GLU A 203 -6.37 0.52 11.68
N TYR A 204 -5.31 -0.17 12.05
CA TYR A 204 -4.72 -1.24 11.26
C TYR A 204 -5.00 -2.59 11.92
N VAL A 205 -5.40 -3.56 11.11
CA VAL A 205 -5.87 -4.86 11.55
C VAL A 205 -5.02 -5.95 10.92
N ALA A 206 -4.50 -6.86 11.74
CA ALA A 206 -3.83 -8.07 11.28
C ALA A 206 -4.19 -9.24 12.21
N GLY A 207 -5.18 -10.04 11.80
CA GLY A 207 -5.73 -11.11 12.65
C GLY A 207 -6.32 -10.54 13.94
N SER A 208 -5.80 -10.98 15.09
CA SER A 208 -6.21 -10.47 16.41
C SER A 208 -5.53 -9.16 16.81
N CYS A 209 -4.42 -8.81 16.16
CA CYS A 209 -3.66 -7.60 16.46
C CYS A 209 -4.34 -6.39 15.83
N ARG A 210 -4.59 -5.38 16.67
CA ARG A 210 -5.15 -4.09 16.27
C ARG A 210 -4.17 -2.99 16.66
N ILE A 211 -3.86 -2.10 15.73
CA ILE A 211 -2.94 -0.99 15.91
C ILE A 211 -3.70 0.32 15.62
N ASP A 212 -3.67 1.26 16.55
CA ASP A 212 -4.21 2.61 16.43
C ASP A 212 -3.04 3.58 16.26
N LEU A 213 -2.96 4.23 15.10
CA LEU A 213 -2.01 5.30 14.84
C LEU A 213 -2.72 6.64 14.86
N ARG A 214 -2.12 7.60 15.57
CA ARG A 214 -2.58 8.99 15.62
C ARG A 214 -1.41 9.95 15.45
N PRO A 215 -1.60 11.09 14.75
CA PRO A 215 -0.56 12.10 14.64
C PRO A 215 -0.16 12.59 16.04
N GLY A 216 1.14 12.60 16.35
CA GLY A 216 1.69 13.11 17.61
C GLY A 216 1.47 12.24 18.86
N ALA A 217 0.48 11.36 18.89
CA ALA A 217 0.22 10.46 20.03
C ALA A 217 0.92 9.09 19.91
N GLY A 218 1.50 8.78 18.74
CA GLY A 218 2.25 7.55 18.52
C GLY A 218 1.36 6.36 18.18
N ILE A 219 1.82 5.17 18.58
CA ILE A 219 1.20 3.88 18.24
C ILE A 219 0.64 3.26 19.52
N ALA A 220 -0.65 2.93 19.52
CA ALA A 220 -1.27 2.07 20.52
C ALA A 220 -1.64 0.73 19.89
N ALA A 221 -1.52 -0.37 20.64
CA ALA A 221 -1.79 -1.69 20.12
C ALA A 221 -2.52 -2.59 21.13
N THR A 222 -3.41 -3.43 20.63
CA THR A 222 -4.19 -4.38 21.44
C THR A 222 -4.24 -5.74 20.75
N GLY A 223 -4.16 -6.83 21.52
CA GLY A 223 -4.23 -8.19 20.97
C GLY A 223 -3.00 -8.61 20.14
N CYS A 224 -1.90 -7.88 20.27
CA CYS A 224 -0.65 -8.11 19.56
C CYS A 224 0.38 -8.78 20.48
N ASP A 225 0.95 -9.90 20.03
CA ASP A 225 2.18 -10.42 20.60
C ASP A 225 3.34 -9.41 20.36
N PRO A 226 4.28 -9.22 21.30
CA PRO A 226 5.36 -8.23 21.15
C PRO A 226 6.21 -8.42 19.89
N ALA A 227 6.49 -9.65 19.46
CA ALA A 227 7.26 -9.90 18.25
C ALA A 227 6.45 -9.52 17.00
N LEU A 228 5.15 -9.86 16.99
CA LEU A 228 4.25 -9.44 15.92
C LEU A 228 4.09 -7.91 15.87
N LEU A 229 3.98 -7.25 17.03
CA LEU A 229 3.88 -5.79 17.09
C LEU A 229 5.13 -5.15 16.48
N ARG A 230 6.33 -5.60 16.88
CA ARG A 230 7.59 -5.14 16.28
C ARG A 230 7.60 -5.34 14.78
N ASP A 231 7.24 -6.53 14.30
CA ASP A 231 7.16 -6.81 12.87
C ASP A 231 6.23 -5.84 12.13
N LEU A 232 5.08 -5.51 12.74
CA LEU A 232 4.08 -4.62 12.16
C LEU A 232 4.42 -3.13 12.28
N THR A 233 5.29 -2.69 13.19
CA THR A 233 5.59 -1.26 13.38
C THR A 233 7.01 -0.86 12.96
N GLU A 234 7.95 -1.80 13.06
CA GLU A 234 9.38 -1.61 12.76
C GLU A 234 9.85 -2.48 11.60
N GLY A 235 9.16 -3.58 11.30
CA GLY A 235 9.51 -4.50 10.22
C GLY A 235 10.41 -5.65 10.68
N ARG A 236 10.57 -6.64 9.80
CA ARG A 236 11.31 -7.89 10.08
C ARG A 236 12.84 -7.75 10.01
N GLY A 237 13.34 -6.59 9.61
CA GLY A 237 14.77 -6.33 9.51
C GLY A 237 15.45 -6.26 10.89
N SER A 238 16.78 -6.44 10.89
CA SER A 238 17.61 -6.10 12.05
C SER A 238 17.59 -4.59 12.30
N LEU A 239 17.71 -3.79 11.25
CA LEU A 239 17.45 -2.36 11.25
C LEU A 239 15.93 -2.09 11.10
N PRO A 240 15.32 -1.25 11.96
CA PRO A 240 13.95 -0.80 11.77
C PRO A 240 13.77 -0.14 10.39
N TYR A 241 12.68 -0.47 9.72
CA TYR A 241 12.38 0.04 8.38
C TYR A 241 12.32 1.58 8.29
N PRO A 242 11.78 2.33 9.27
CA PRO A 242 11.88 3.79 9.27
C PRO A 242 13.34 4.28 9.18
N ASP A 243 14.25 3.64 9.92
CA ASP A 243 15.67 3.99 9.94
C ASP A 243 16.38 3.61 8.62
N GLU A 244 16.01 2.47 8.03
CA GLU A 244 16.47 2.06 6.70
C GLU A 244 16.11 3.12 5.64
N VAL A 245 14.84 3.54 5.62
CA VAL A 245 14.34 4.56 4.69
C VAL A 245 15.08 5.88 4.87
N ASP A 246 15.24 6.33 6.11
CA ASP A 246 15.94 7.57 6.42
C ASP A 246 17.42 7.52 6.02
N ALA A 247 18.10 6.39 6.26
CA ALA A 247 19.47 6.17 5.84
C ALA A 247 19.62 6.23 4.31
N LEU A 248 18.73 5.56 3.57
CA LEU A 248 18.71 5.58 2.11
C LEU A 248 18.46 6.99 1.56
N ARG A 249 17.47 7.72 2.11
CA ARG A 249 17.14 9.08 1.69
C ARG A 249 18.26 10.08 1.99
N ARG A 250 18.95 9.95 3.13
CA ARG A 250 20.17 10.71 3.43
C ARG A 250 21.28 10.40 2.42
N ALA A 251 21.54 9.12 2.17
CA ALA A 251 22.54 8.66 1.22
C ALA A 251 22.32 9.20 -0.20
N LYS A 252 21.07 9.30 -0.67
CA LYS A 252 20.73 9.89 -1.97
C LYS A 252 21.21 11.34 -2.10
N ARG A 253 21.15 12.12 -1.01
CA ARG A 253 21.67 13.50 -0.97
C ARG A 253 23.19 13.55 -0.93
N GLU A 254 23.84 12.67 -0.17
CA GLU A 254 25.30 12.60 -0.07
C GLU A 254 25.99 12.13 -1.36
N ILE A 255 25.35 11.23 -2.11
CA ILE A 255 25.88 10.78 -3.41
C ILE A 255 25.93 11.91 -4.43
N ALA A 256 24.97 12.86 -4.35
CA ALA A 256 24.99 14.03 -5.20
C ALA A 256 26.23 14.91 -4.98
N THR A 257 26.91 14.78 -3.83
CA THR A 257 28.11 15.53 -3.45
C THR A 257 29.42 14.73 -3.61
N GLY A 258 29.40 13.56 -4.27
CA GLY A 258 30.62 12.87 -4.74
C GLY A 258 31.18 11.72 -3.87
N ARG A 259 30.51 11.30 -2.79
CA ARG A 259 31.00 10.26 -1.85
C ARG A 259 30.36 8.88 -2.05
N ARG A 260 30.20 8.44 -3.30
CA ARG A 260 29.37 7.26 -3.61
C ARG A 260 29.85 5.97 -2.94
N GLU A 261 31.14 5.69 -2.99
CA GLU A 261 31.67 4.42 -2.49
C GLU A 261 31.56 4.29 -0.97
N GLU A 262 31.98 5.32 -0.25
CA GLU A 262 31.88 5.41 1.22
C GLU A 262 30.42 5.26 1.69
N VAL A 263 29.48 5.88 0.97
CA VAL A 263 28.05 5.78 1.28
C VAL A 263 27.54 4.35 1.09
N PHE A 264 27.96 3.65 0.04
CA PHE A 264 27.55 2.25 -0.19
C PHE A 264 28.06 1.32 0.91
N GLU A 265 29.34 1.42 1.25
CA GLU A 265 29.95 0.59 2.32
C GLU A 265 29.26 0.85 3.66
N ARG A 266 28.97 2.12 3.99
CA ARG A 266 28.25 2.47 5.22
C ARG A 266 26.85 1.85 5.28
N LEU A 267 26.08 1.92 4.19
CA LEU A 267 24.73 1.34 4.15
C LEU A 267 24.76 -0.20 4.27
N LEU A 268 25.76 -0.85 3.67
CA LEU A 268 25.96 -2.30 3.80
C LEU A 268 26.35 -2.68 5.25
N ALA A 269 27.18 -1.87 5.91
CA ALA A 269 27.54 -2.05 7.31
C ALA A 269 26.34 -1.88 8.28
N MET A 270 25.30 -1.15 7.86
CA MET A 270 24.00 -1.07 8.55
C MET A 270 23.07 -2.26 8.24
N GLU A 271 23.58 -3.27 7.54
CA GLU A 271 22.84 -4.48 7.11
C GLU A 271 21.68 -4.21 6.14
N ILE A 272 21.66 -3.04 5.48
CA ILE A 272 20.67 -2.73 4.45
C ILE A 272 20.97 -3.59 3.23
N LYS A 273 19.95 -4.30 2.74
CA LYS A 273 20.10 -5.22 1.60
C LYS A 273 20.66 -4.48 0.39
N LYS A 274 21.74 -5.03 -0.19
CA LYS A 274 22.36 -4.51 -1.43
C LYS A 274 21.34 -4.22 -2.53
N THR A 275 20.34 -5.09 -2.70
CA THR A 275 19.29 -4.92 -3.70
C THR A 275 18.46 -3.65 -3.49
N HIS A 276 18.16 -3.28 -2.24
CA HIS A 276 17.42 -2.05 -1.91
C HIS A 276 18.29 -0.83 -2.22
N ILE A 277 19.56 -0.86 -1.79
CA ILE A 277 20.55 0.20 -2.06
C ILE A 277 20.66 0.45 -3.58
N GLU A 278 20.86 -0.60 -4.37
CA GLU A 278 21.05 -0.47 -5.82
C GLU A 278 19.77 -0.03 -6.55
N ARG A 279 18.60 -0.46 -6.09
CA ARG A 279 17.31 -0.05 -6.67
C ARG A 279 17.03 1.44 -6.43
N TYR A 280 17.43 1.97 -5.28
CA TYR A 280 17.21 3.37 -4.93
C TYR A 280 18.30 4.31 -5.43
N LEU A 281 19.57 3.95 -5.21
CA LEU A 281 20.73 4.81 -5.47
C LEU A 281 21.40 4.51 -6.83
N GLY A 282 20.96 3.47 -7.55
CA GLY A 282 21.59 2.95 -8.77
C GLY A 282 22.74 1.97 -8.46
N ARG A 283 23.25 1.25 -9.47
CA ARG A 283 24.34 0.27 -9.27
C ARG A 283 25.67 0.91 -8.88
N ARG A 284 26.49 0.18 -8.12
CA ARG A 284 27.89 0.54 -7.84
C ARG A 284 28.71 0.55 -9.14
N GLY A 285 29.69 1.45 -9.27
CA GLY A 285 30.62 1.50 -10.42
C GLY A 285 30.07 2.05 -11.75
N LEU A 286 28.78 2.40 -11.84
CA LEU A 286 28.24 3.10 -13.01
C LEU A 286 28.07 4.58 -12.68
N PRO A 287 28.61 5.52 -13.49
CA PRO A 287 28.30 6.94 -13.34
C PRO A 287 26.77 7.11 -13.39
N SER A 288 26.21 7.90 -12.48
CA SER A 288 24.82 8.33 -12.63
C SER A 288 24.71 8.95 -14.03
N ARG A 289 23.94 8.34 -14.94
CA ARG A 289 23.61 8.99 -16.22
C ARG A 289 23.07 10.37 -15.87
N ARG A 290 23.85 11.42 -16.14
CA ARG A 290 23.40 12.80 -16.06
C ARG A 290 22.14 12.87 -16.90
N ALA A 291 21.04 13.30 -16.29
CA ALA A 291 19.87 13.71 -17.04
C ALA A 291 20.34 14.79 -18.02
N ARG A 292 20.18 14.53 -19.31
CA ARG A 292 20.12 15.56 -20.33
C ARG A 292 18.68 16.00 -20.43
#